data_AF-A0A2C9TQY5-F1
#
_entry.id   AF-A0A2C9TQY5-F1
#
_cell.length_a   1.000
_cell.length_b   1.000
_cell.length_c   1.000
_cell.angle_alpha   90.00
_cell.angle_beta   90.00
_cell.angle_gamma   90.00
#
_symmetry.space_group_name_H-M   'P 1'
#
loop_
_entity.id
_entity.type
_entity.pdbx_description
1 polymer ?
#
loop_
_entity_poly.entity_id
_entity_poly.type
_entity_poly.pdbx_seq_one_letter_code
_entity_poly.pdbx_strand_id
1 'polypeptide(L)' 'IKTDAQHGHGEILKMTGHVHGMILKHSEEPTLYLAADTVWFEGVEKALKTYQPDVVVLNGGANQFFEG' A
#
# COMPACT_ATOMS: atom_id res chain seq x y z
N ILE A 1 -11.77 1.36 4.25
CA ILE A 1 -11.00 2.41 4.97
C ILE A 1 -9.74 2.69 4.16
N LYS A 2 -9.38 3.95 3.90
CA LYS A 2 -8.15 4.27 3.16
C LYS A 2 -6.92 4.21 4.08
N THR A 3 -5.79 3.76 3.55
CA THR A 3 -4.50 3.74 4.24
C THR A 3 -3.46 4.48 3.39
N ASP A 4 -2.40 4.95 4.04
CA ASP A 4 -1.30 5.62 3.35
C ASP A 4 -0.58 4.63 2.42
N ALA A 5 -0.14 5.12 1.27
CA ALA A 5 0.63 4.39 0.26
C ALA A 5 1.52 5.40 -0.49
N GLN A 6 2.63 4.93 -1.09
CA GLN A 6 3.49 5.78 -1.90
C GLN A 6 4.29 4.99 -2.96
N HIS A 7 4.39 5.53 -4.19
CA HIS A 7 4.98 4.84 -5.35
C HIS A 7 6.52 4.68 -5.33
N GLY A 8 7.20 5.06 -4.26
CA GLY A 8 8.66 5.06 -4.25
C GLY A 8 9.26 5.92 -3.14
N HIS A 9 10.51 6.31 -3.35
CA HIS A 9 11.25 7.21 -2.48
C HIS A 9 11.88 8.34 -3.31
N GLY A 10 12.29 9.44 -2.66
CA GLY A 10 13.04 10.51 -3.31
C GLY A 10 12.31 11.19 -4.46
N GLU A 11 13.00 11.37 -5.60
CA GLU A 11 12.46 12.08 -6.76
C GLU A 11 11.31 11.32 -7.45
N ILE A 12 11.36 9.98 -7.49
CA ILE A 12 10.27 9.17 -8.06
C ILE A 12 8.96 9.50 -7.35
N LEU A 13 8.98 9.59 -6.03
CA LEU A 13 7.79 9.93 -5.24
C LEU A 13 7.21 11.30 -5.63
N LYS A 14 8.07 12.29 -5.92
CA LYS A 14 7.63 13.63 -6.35
C LYS A 14 7.06 13.64 -7.76
N MET A 15 7.53 12.75 -8.63
CA MET A 15 7.08 12.62 -10.02
C MET A 15 5.78 11.83 -10.15
N THR A 16 5.48 10.96 -9.18
CA THR A 16 4.29 10.10 -9.18
C THR A 16 3.07 10.79 -8.57
N GLY A 17 1.87 10.32 -8.97
CA GLY A 17 0.61 10.82 -8.44
C GLY A 17 0.27 10.30 -7.04
N HIS A 18 -0.92 10.65 -6.56
CA HIS A 18 -1.43 10.16 -5.28
C HIS A 18 -1.87 8.69 -5.38
N VAL A 19 -1.55 7.91 -4.35
CA VAL A 19 -2.00 6.53 -4.15
C VAL A 19 -2.47 6.33 -2.72
N HIS A 20 -3.35 5.37 -2.50
CA HIS A 20 -3.77 4.92 -1.18
C HIS A 20 -4.01 3.42 -1.21
N GLY A 21 -3.70 2.75 -0.10
CA GLY A 21 -4.16 1.40 0.15
C GLY A 21 -5.61 1.39 0.66
N MET A 22 -6.20 0.21 0.76
CA MET A 22 -7.56 0.04 1.25
C MET A 22 -7.74 -1.19 2.13
N ILE A 23 -8.37 -0.99 3.27
CA ILE A 23 -8.89 -2.06 4.13
C ILE A 23 -10.36 -2.29 3.78
N LEU A 24 -10.69 -3.53 3.41
CA LEU A 24 -12.05 -4.04 3.30
C LEU A 24 -12.34 -4.91 4.51
N LYS A 25 -13.45 -4.64 5.19
CA LYS A 25 -13.83 -5.32 6.43
C LYS A 25 -15.34 -5.55 6.48
N HIS A 26 -15.72 -6.76 6.84
CA HIS A 26 -17.09 -7.16 7.14
C HIS A 26 -17.06 -8.10 8.35
N SER A 27 -18.15 -8.20 9.12
CA SER A 27 -18.17 -9.02 10.34
C SER A 27 -18.06 -10.53 10.09
N GLU A 28 -18.44 -10.96 8.89
CA GLU A 28 -18.49 -12.38 8.49
C GLU A 28 -17.41 -12.76 7.47
N GLU A 29 -16.52 -11.82 7.11
CA GLU A 29 -15.47 -12.04 6.09
C GLU A 29 -14.09 -11.71 6.66
N PRO A 30 -13.01 -12.32 6.14
CA PRO A 30 -11.65 -11.93 6.46
C PRO A 30 -11.38 -10.45 6.17
N THR A 31 -10.65 -9.79 7.04
CA THR A 31 -10.18 -8.42 6.80
C THR A 31 -9.10 -8.45 5.71
N LEU A 32 -9.40 -7.82 4.58
CA LEU A 32 -8.51 -7.76 3.43
C LEU A 32 -7.82 -6.40 3.35
N TYR A 33 -6.49 -6.42 3.24
CA TYR A 33 -5.69 -5.24 2.94
C TYR A 33 -5.17 -5.26 1.49
N LEU A 34 -5.64 -4.31 0.70
CA LEU A 34 -5.11 -3.98 -0.62
C LEU A 34 -4.04 -2.89 -0.42
N ALA A 35 -2.75 -3.24 -0.44
CA ALA A 35 -1.68 -2.26 -0.20
C ALA A 35 -1.53 -1.24 -1.35
N ALA A 36 -2.08 -1.57 -2.52
CA ALA A 36 -1.93 -0.83 -3.77
C ALA A 36 -0.46 -0.73 -4.23
N ASP A 37 -0.16 0.22 -5.11
CA ASP A 37 1.18 0.44 -5.64
C ASP A 37 2.01 1.23 -4.61
N THR A 38 2.64 0.49 -3.70
CA THR A 38 3.42 1.09 -2.60
C THR A 38 4.74 0.37 -2.36
N VAL A 39 5.77 1.15 -2.04
CA VAL A 39 6.97 0.64 -1.38
C VAL A 39 6.71 0.40 0.11
N TRP A 40 7.63 -0.31 0.77
CA TRP A 40 7.63 -0.42 2.23
C TRP A 40 8.08 0.89 2.86
N PHE A 41 7.23 1.46 3.72
CA PHE A 41 7.51 2.63 4.55
C PHE A 41 6.60 2.62 5.79
N GLU A 42 6.73 3.60 6.68
CA GLU A 42 6.00 3.68 7.96
C GLU A 42 4.47 3.62 7.82
N GLY A 43 3.89 4.13 6.72
CA GLY A 43 2.45 4.09 6.49
C GLY A 43 1.91 2.67 6.32
N VAL A 44 2.67 1.80 5.63
CA VAL A 44 2.33 0.38 5.47
C VAL A 44 2.44 -0.35 6.81
N GLU A 45 3.52 -0.11 7.55
CA GLU A 45 3.71 -0.71 8.88
C GLU A 45 2.57 -0.30 9.84
N LYS A 46 2.21 0.99 9.83
CA LYS A 46 1.08 1.51 10.62
C LYS A 46 -0.23 0.85 10.22
N ALA A 47 -0.50 0.68 8.92
CA ALA A 47 -1.71 0.02 8.45
C ALA A 47 -1.78 -1.45 8.95
N LEU A 48 -0.70 -2.20 8.83
CA LEU A 48 -0.63 -3.59 9.29
C LEU A 48 -0.85 -3.70 10.80
N LYS A 49 -0.16 -2.88 11.60
CA LYS A 49 -0.32 -2.87 13.07
C LYS A 49 -1.70 -2.42 13.53
N THR A 50 -2.31 -1.46 12.83
CA THR A 50 -3.60 -0.89 13.21
C THR A 50 -4.76 -1.83 12.88
N TYR A 51 -4.76 -2.37 11.66
CA TYR A 51 -5.91 -3.10 11.14
C TYR A 51 -5.77 -4.62 11.25
N GLN A 52 -4.56 -5.13 11.48
CA GLN A 52 -4.25 -6.56 11.62
C GLN A 52 -5.01 -7.41 10.58
N PRO A 53 -4.83 -7.14 9.27
CA PRO A 53 -5.58 -7.82 8.23
C PRO A 53 -5.24 -9.31 8.19
N ASP A 54 -6.24 -10.15 7.91
CA ASP A 54 -6.09 -11.59 7.74
C ASP A 54 -5.40 -11.93 6.41
N VAL A 55 -5.65 -11.11 5.39
CA VAL A 55 -5.09 -11.28 4.04
C VAL A 55 -4.53 -9.95 3.55
N VAL A 56 -3.33 -10.01 2.97
CA VAL A 56 -2.69 -8.85 2.33
C VAL A 56 -2.43 -9.16 0.86
N VAL A 57 -2.87 -8.26 -0.02
CA VAL A 57 -2.59 -8.29 -1.45
C VAL A 57 -1.59 -7.18 -1.78
N LEU A 58 -0.48 -7.59 -2.40
CA LEU A 58 0.66 -6.73 -2.72
C LEU A 58 0.91 -6.70 -4.23
N ASN A 59 1.27 -5.52 -4.74
CA ASN A 59 1.83 -5.39 -6.08
C ASN A 59 3.33 -5.74 -6.05
N GLY A 60 3.64 -7.04 -6.02
CA GLY A 60 5.02 -7.56 -5.92
C GLY A 60 5.82 -7.56 -7.23
N GLY A 61 5.44 -6.74 -8.22
CA GLY A 61 6.05 -6.74 -9.56
C GLY A 61 7.43 -6.07 -9.66
N ALA A 62 7.86 -5.37 -8.60
CA ALA A 62 9.09 -4.57 -8.58
C ALA A 62 9.19 -3.61 -9.78
N ASN A 63 8.11 -2.87 -10.05
CA ASN A 63 8.05 -1.92 -11.15
C ASN A 63 9.14 -0.84 -11.02
N GLN A 64 9.78 -0.50 -12.13
CA GLN A 64 10.86 0.48 -12.21
C GLN A 64 10.61 1.45 -13.37
N PHE A 65 11.06 2.68 -13.20
CA PHE A 65 11.26 3.58 -14.34
C PHE A 65 12.58 3.19 -15.01
N PHE A 66 12.55 2.93 -16.33
CA PHE A 66 13.75 2.57 -17.11
C PHE A 66 14.52 3.81 -17.61
N GLU A 67 13.92 5.00 -17.57
CA GLU A 67 14.57 6.26 -17.89
C GLU A 67 14.27 7.30 -16.80
N GLY A 68 15.36 7.86 -16.27
CA GLY A 68 15.46 8.72 -15.08
C GLY A 68 16.88 8.65 -14.53
#